data_AF-A0A1M6D9N9-F1
#
_entry.id   AF-A0A1M6D9N9-F1
#
_cell.length_a   1.000
_cell.length_b   1.000
_cell.length_c   1.000
_cell.angle_alpha   90.00
_cell.angle_beta   90.00
_cell.angle_gamma   90.00
#
_symmetry.space_group_name_H-M   'P 1'
#
loop_
_entity.id
_entity.type
_entity.pdbx_description
1 polymer ?
#
loop_
_entity_poly.entity_id
_entity_poly.type
_entity_poly.pdbx_seq_one_letter_code
_entity_poly.pdbx_strand_id
1 'polypeptide(L)'
;MGFFDRIFASSKGYEPLDEESLAANRIEKIRDQLESLSKQVHKPLEVVPGEEGGYVFIGKPPKNFGIAWIEDNEVHSLKSLADKGAKPEDLKALSNKLREIYEANQDDTRYSAKIGGKDIVVTPSETMKNQVSDVIHKAAH
;
A
#
# COMPACT_ATOMS: atom_id res chain seq x y z
N MET A 1 18.40 -0.24 -16.71
CA MET A 1 17.74 1.08 -16.81
C MET A 1 16.30 0.88 -16.35
N GLY A 2 15.99 1.31 -15.13
CA GLY A 2 14.78 0.88 -14.41
C GLY A 2 13.63 1.88 -14.57
N PHE A 3 12.57 1.47 -15.27
CA PHE A 3 11.30 2.20 -15.33
C PHE A 3 10.67 2.42 -13.94
N PHE A 4 11.02 1.57 -12.96
CA PHE A 4 10.59 1.67 -11.56
C PHE A 4 11.11 2.89 -10.80
N ASP A 5 12.23 3.49 -11.19
CA ASP A 5 12.79 4.59 -10.41
C ASP A 5 11.94 5.86 -10.51
N ARG A 6 11.25 6.03 -11.64
CA ARG A 6 10.46 7.23 -11.98
C ARG A 6 9.06 7.24 -11.35
N ILE A 7 8.48 6.07 -11.06
CA ILE A 7 7.10 5.94 -10.56
C ILE A 7 7.00 6.13 -9.04
N PHE A 8 8.06 5.84 -8.28
CA PHE A 8 8.08 6.07 -6.83
C PHE A 8 8.92 7.29 -6.39
N ALA A 9 9.49 8.04 -7.35
CA ALA A 9 10.34 9.19 -7.07
C ALA A 9 9.50 10.43 -6.76
N SER A 10 9.02 10.49 -5.52
CA SER A 10 8.37 11.65 -4.90
C SER A 10 6.93 11.87 -5.35
N SER A 11 6.04 11.98 -4.38
CA SER A 11 4.72 12.61 -4.50
C SER A 11 4.70 13.90 -5.34
N LYS A 12 5.86 14.57 -5.49
CA LYS A 12 6.08 15.82 -6.25
C LYS A 12 5.64 15.78 -7.72
N GLY A 13 5.36 14.62 -8.30
CA GLY A 13 4.86 14.50 -9.68
C GLY A 13 3.37 14.16 -9.81
N TYR A 14 2.70 13.80 -8.72
CA TYR A 14 1.31 13.36 -8.76
C TYR A 14 0.37 14.51 -8.37
N GLU A 15 -0.76 14.59 -9.07
CA GLU A 15 -1.80 15.56 -8.75
C GLU A 15 -2.27 15.36 -7.31
N PRO A 16 -2.55 16.45 -6.57
CA PRO A 16 -3.06 16.33 -5.21
C PRO A 16 -4.40 15.57 -5.23
N LEU A 17 -4.60 14.70 -4.25
CA LEU A 17 -5.84 14.00 -4.07
C LEU A 17 -6.95 15.00 -3.76
N ASP A 18 -8.05 14.92 -4.50
CA ASP A 18 -9.24 15.69 -4.23
C ASP A 18 -9.85 15.27 -2.87
N GLU A 19 -9.98 16.23 -1.95
CA GLU A 19 -10.48 16.04 -0.59
C GLU A 19 -11.96 15.59 -0.56
N GLU A 20 -12.73 15.91 -1.61
CA GLU A 20 -14.13 15.50 -1.75
C GLU A 20 -14.28 14.12 -2.40
N SER A 21 -13.17 13.50 -2.85
CA SER A 21 -13.21 12.18 -3.46
C SER A 21 -13.55 11.06 -2.46
N LEU A 22 -14.09 9.96 -2.98
CA LEU A 22 -14.30 8.73 -2.19
C LEU A 22 -12.99 8.21 -1.60
N ALA A 23 -11.89 8.38 -2.32
CA ALA A 23 -10.57 7.96 -1.87
C ALA A 23 -10.07 8.77 -0.68
N ALA A 24 -10.29 10.09 -0.66
CA ALA A 24 -9.96 10.95 0.47
C ALA A 24 -10.78 10.57 1.71
N ASN A 25 -12.09 10.36 1.56
CA ASN A 25 -12.95 9.87 2.64
C ASN A 25 -12.47 8.53 3.22
N ARG A 26 -12.08 7.58 2.36
CA ARG A 26 -11.53 6.28 2.78
C ARG A 26 -10.20 6.43 3.51
N ILE A 27 -9.31 7.31 3.04
CA ILE A 27 -8.04 7.61 3.72
C ILE A 27 -8.25 8.24 5.09
N GLU A 28 -9.21 9.16 5.21
CA GLU A 28 -9.49 9.84 6.48
C GLU A 28 -9.92 8.84 7.57
N LYS A 29 -10.67 7.78 7.20
CA LYS A 29 -11.04 6.70 8.13
C LYS A 29 -9.85 5.93 8.71
N ILE A 30 -8.76 5.81 7.95
CA ILE A 30 -7.55 5.06 8.34
C ILE A 30 -6.37 5.99 8.61
N ARG A 31 -6.63 7.29 8.78
CA ARG A 31 -5.59 8.32 8.87
C ARG A 31 -4.68 8.13 10.06
N ASP A 32 -5.22 7.79 11.22
CA ASP A 32 -4.44 7.61 12.45
C ASP A 32 -3.43 6.46 12.30
N GLN A 33 -3.86 5.37 11.67
CA GLN A 33 -3.02 4.22 11.34
C GLN A 33 -1.97 4.58 10.29
N LEU A 34 -2.34 5.30 9.24
CA LEU A 34 -1.42 5.77 8.21
C LEU A 34 -0.38 6.75 8.77
N GLU A 35 -0.77 7.64 9.67
CA GLU A 35 0.14 8.56 10.36
C GLU A 35 1.10 7.80 11.28
N SER A 36 0.60 6.82 12.04
CA SER A 36 1.45 5.97 12.87
C SER A 36 2.46 5.20 12.02
N LEU A 37 2.01 4.63 10.91
CA LEU A 37 2.86 3.92 9.96
C LEU A 37 3.87 4.86 9.29
N SER A 38 3.50 6.09 8.97
CA SER A 38 4.38 7.09 8.34
C SER A 38 5.50 7.56 9.26
N LYS A 39 5.25 7.60 10.57
CA LYS A 39 6.25 7.88 11.61
C LYS A 39 7.21 6.69 11.82
N GLN A 40 6.70 5.46 11.75
CA GLN A 40 7.52 4.26 11.92
C GLN A 40 8.36 3.94 10.67
N VAL A 41 7.86 4.27 9.50
CA VAL A 41 8.46 3.88 8.22
C VAL A 41 8.98 5.12 7.49
N HIS A 42 10.30 5.25 7.39
CA HIS A 42 10.94 6.34 6.64
C HIS A 42 10.87 6.20 5.11
N LYS A 43 10.46 5.04 4.59
CA LYS A 43 10.36 4.77 3.15
C LYS A 43 9.13 5.42 2.52
N PRO A 44 9.09 5.59 1.18
CA PRO A 44 7.88 6.00 0.48
C PRO A 44 6.71 5.08 0.79
N LEU A 45 5.52 5.67 0.96
CA LEU A 45 4.28 4.96 1.21
C LEU A 45 3.32 5.21 0.07
N GLU A 46 2.74 4.14 -0.47
CA GLU A 46 1.64 4.19 -1.43
C GLU A 46 0.43 3.47 -0.83
N VAL A 47 -0.72 4.13 -0.85
CA VAL A 47 -1.95 3.65 -0.21
C VAL A 47 -3.01 3.37 -1.27
N VAL A 48 -3.60 2.19 -1.21
CA VAL A 48 -4.76 1.78 -1.98
C VAL A 48 -5.96 1.76 -1.03
N PRO A 49 -6.84 2.78 -1.07
CA PRO A 49 -7.96 2.89 -0.15
C PRO A 49 -9.08 1.87 -0.44
N GLY A 50 -9.47 1.11 0.58
CA GLY A 50 -10.63 0.21 0.58
C GLY A 50 -11.83 0.78 1.34
N GLU A 51 -12.95 0.06 1.37
CA GLU A 51 -14.19 0.53 2.01
C GLU A 51 -14.13 0.52 3.54
N GLU A 52 -13.56 -0.54 4.11
CA GLU A 52 -13.40 -0.78 5.56
C GLU A 52 -11.93 -0.80 6.01
N GLY A 53 -11.01 -0.44 5.12
CA GLY A 53 -9.57 -0.57 5.35
C GLY A 53 -8.72 -0.03 4.22
N GLY A 54 -7.46 -0.43 4.15
CA GLY A 54 -6.58 -0.01 3.07
C GLY A 54 -5.28 -0.80 3.00
N TYR A 55 -4.71 -0.88 1.80
CA TYR A 55 -3.44 -1.55 1.56
C TYR A 55 -2.34 -0.51 1.40
N VAL A 56 -1.23 -0.69 2.11
CA VAL A 56 -0.09 0.24 2.12
C VAL A 56 1.15 -0.47 1.61
N PHE A 57 1.61 -0.05 0.45
CA PHE A 57 2.89 -0.45 -0.12
C PHE A 57 4.00 0.41 0.47
N ILE A 58 5.06 -0.26 0.92
CA ILE A 58 6.19 0.33 1.61
C ILE A 58 7.45 0.12 0.77
N GLY A 59 8.02 1.21 0.29
CA GLY A 59 9.26 1.20 -0.48
C GLY A 59 9.10 0.79 -1.95
N LYS A 60 10.21 0.83 -2.70
CA LYS A 60 10.21 0.56 -4.14
C LYS A 60 10.42 -0.92 -4.45
N PRO A 61 9.63 -1.55 -5.34
CA PRO A 61 10.04 -2.80 -6.00
C PRO A 61 11.34 -2.58 -6.82
N PRO A 62 12.23 -3.57 -6.99
CA PRO A 62 12.19 -4.94 -6.48
C PRO A 62 12.88 -5.13 -5.12
N LYS A 63 13.66 -4.15 -4.64
CA LYS A 63 14.46 -4.24 -3.41
C LYS A 63 13.79 -3.50 -2.27
N ASN A 64 13.45 -4.22 -1.20
CA ASN A 64 12.78 -3.71 0.00
C ASN A 64 11.30 -3.35 -0.17
N PHE A 65 10.59 -4.09 -1.03
CA PHE A 65 9.15 -4.03 -1.14
C PHE A 65 8.51 -4.67 0.09
N GLY A 66 7.78 -3.88 0.86
CA GLY A 66 6.94 -4.35 1.95
C GLY A 66 5.48 -4.02 1.66
N ILE A 67 4.57 -4.82 2.20
CA ILE A 67 3.15 -4.46 2.28
C ILE A 67 2.73 -4.44 3.75
N ALA A 68 1.90 -3.48 4.06
CA ALA A 68 1.06 -3.45 5.23
C ALA A 68 -0.40 -3.33 4.76
N TRP A 69 -1.34 -3.80 5.56
CA TRP A 69 -2.76 -3.57 5.32
C TRP A 69 -3.43 -3.21 6.63
N ILE A 70 -4.46 -2.40 6.52
CA ILE A 70 -5.25 -1.90 7.64
C ILE A 70 -6.61 -2.57 7.52
N GLU A 71 -6.95 -3.36 8.50
CA GLU A 71 -8.20 -4.11 8.62
C GLU A 71 -8.63 -4.05 10.09
N ASP A 72 -9.92 -3.85 10.36
CA ASP A 72 -10.46 -3.76 11.74
C ASP A 72 -9.71 -2.75 12.65
N ASN A 73 -9.26 -1.63 12.08
CA ASN A 73 -8.40 -0.62 12.72
C ASN A 73 -7.01 -1.11 13.16
N GLU A 74 -6.61 -2.34 12.83
CA GLU A 74 -5.27 -2.88 13.10
C GLU A 74 -4.38 -2.83 11.85
N VAL A 75 -3.10 -2.53 12.07
CA VAL A 75 -2.08 -2.56 11.00
C VAL A 75 -1.45 -3.95 10.97
N HIS A 76 -1.71 -4.69 9.91
CA HIS A 76 -1.08 -5.96 9.61
C HIS A 76 0.03 -5.80 8.57
N SER A 77 0.97 -6.73 8.57
CA SER A 77 2.10 -6.73 7.63
C SER A 77 2.59 -8.15 7.37
N LEU A 78 3.39 -8.34 6.31
CA LEU A 78 4.03 -9.63 6.04
C LEU A 78 4.87 -10.12 7.24
N LYS A 79 5.49 -9.20 7.97
CA LYS A 79 6.23 -9.53 9.19
C LYS A 79 5.30 -10.12 10.24
N SER A 80 4.12 -9.55 10.41
CA SER A 80 3.11 -10.04 11.37
C SER A 80 2.63 -11.46 11.01
N LEU A 81 2.51 -11.79 9.72
CA LEU A 81 2.22 -13.16 9.28
C LEU A 81 3.39 -14.11 9.59
N ALA A 82 4.63 -13.67 9.38
CA ALA A 82 5.81 -14.44 9.75
C ALA A 82 5.85 -14.74 11.26
N ASP A 83 5.57 -13.73 12.09
CA ASP A 83 5.51 -13.85 13.55
C ASP A 83 4.37 -14.79 14.00
N LYS A 84 3.27 -14.86 13.24
CA LYS A 84 2.16 -15.82 13.43
C LYS A 84 2.50 -17.25 12.95
N GLY A 85 3.68 -17.48 12.40
CA GLY A 85 4.14 -18.81 11.96
C GLY A 85 3.93 -19.13 10.49
N ALA A 86 3.63 -18.13 9.64
CA ALA A 86 3.58 -18.33 8.20
C ALA A 86 4.95 -18.79 7.68
N LYS A 87 4.95 -19.76 6.75
CA LYS A 87 6.21 -20.30 6.23
C LYS A 87 6.93 -19.24 5.40
N PRO A 88 8.28 -19.20 5.43
CA PRO A 88 9.06 -18.30 4.58
C PRO A 88 8.76 -18.42 3.08
N GLU A 89 8.39 -19.63 2.63
CA GLU A 89 8.03 -19.95 1.25
C GLU A 89 6.73 -19.24 0.84
N ASP A 90 5.71 -19.31 1.70
CA ASP A 90 4.40 -18.70 1.49
C ASP A 90 4.49 -17.17 1.51
N LEU A 91 5.27 -16.60 2.43
CA LEU A 91 5.54 -15.17 2.49
C LEU A 91 6.27 -14.66 1.24
N LYS A 92 7.20 -15.46 0.71
CA LYS A 92 7.90 -15.14 -0.54
C LYS A 92 6.95 -15.21 -1.73
N ALA A 93 6.11 -16.23 -1.81
CA ALA A 93 5.11 -16.36 -2.86
C ALA A 93 4.09 -15.21 -2.81
N LEU A 94 3.61 -14.86 -1.62
CA LEU A 94 2.73 -13.72 -1.36
C LEU A 94 3.39 -12.40 -1.81
N SER A 95 4.63 -12.15 -1.39
CA SER A 95 5.38 -10.96 -1.79
C SER A 95 5.57 -10.86 -3.31
N ASN A 96 5.79 -11.99 -3.99
CA ASN A 96 5.92 -12.02 -5.45
C ASN A 96 4.58 -11.68 -6.13
N LYS A 97 3.47 -12.30 -5.70
CA LYS A 97 2.14 -12.01 -6.26
C LYS A 97 1.73 -10.55 -6.08
N LEU A 98 1.95 -9.99 -4.89
CA LEU A 98 1.68 -8.59 -4.61
C LEU A 98 2.50 -7.65 -5.48
N ARG A 99 3.74 -8.04 -5.77
CA ARG A 99 4.58 -7.29 -6.71
C ARG A 99 4.03 -7.38 -8.14
N GLU A 100 3.62 -8.56 -8.59
CA GLU A 100 3.02 -8.74 -9.93
C GLU A 100 1.74 -7.89 -10.07
N ILE A 101 0.89 -7.86 -9.04
CA ILE A 101 -0.30 -6.99 -9.00
C ILE A 101 0.11 -5.52 -9.09
N TYR A 102 1.12 -5.10 -8.32
CA TYR A 102 1.61 -3.72 -8.39
C TYR A 102 2.14 -3.36 -9.79
N GLU A 103 2.91 -4.26 -10.41
CA GLU A 103 3.44 -4.10 -11.77
C GLU A 103 2.32 -4.09 -12.83
N ALA A 104 1.25 -4.86 -12.64
CA ALA A 104 0.10 -4.92 -13.54
C ALA A 104 -0.80 -3.68 -13.47
N ASN A 105 -0.91 -3.06 -12.29
CA ASN A 105 -1.71 -1.85 -12.06
C ASN A 105 -0.82 -0.59 -12.05
N GLN A 106 0.37 -0.66 -12.67
CA GLN A 106 1.32 0.45 -12.60
C GLN A 106 0.87 1.69 -13.38
N ASP A 107 -0.03 1.51 -14.35
CA ASP A 107 -0.57 2.58 -15.18
C ASP A 107 -1.82 3.23 -14.57
N ASP A 108 -2.25 2.77 -13.39
CA ASP A 108 -3.38 3.35 -12.68
C ASP A 108 -3.10 4.80 -12.27
N THR A 109 -4.17 5.57 -12.18
CA THR A 109 -4.10 6.97 -11.76
C THR A 109 -3.65 7.05 -10.31
N ARG A 110 -2.65 7.90 -10.06
CA ARG A 110 -2.08 8.10 -8.73
C ARG A 110 -2.12 9.57 -8.36
N TYR A 111 -2.42 9.80 -7.09
CA TYR A 111 -2.52 11.12 -6.49
C TYR A 111 -1.52 11.26 -5.34
N SER A 112 -1.22 12.49 -4.96
CA SER A 112 -0.44 12.80 -3.77
C SER A 112 -1.36 13.26 -2.64
N ALA A 113 -1.11 12.78 -1.42
CA ALA A 113 -1.80 13.27 -0.23
C ALA A 113 -0.78 13.49 0.89
N LYS A 114 -1.10 14.36 1.86
CA LYS A 114 -0.22 14.61 3.01
C LYS A 114 -0.83 14.05 4.28
N ILE A 115 -0.14 13.11 4.91
CA ILE A 115 -0.55 12.47 6.17
C ILE A 115 0.60 12.55 7.17
N GLY A 116 0.35 13.07 8.37
CA GLY A 116 1.39 13.20 9.41
C GLY A 116 2.59 14.06 9.02
N GLY A 117 2.38 15.06 8.15
CA GLY A 117 3.45 15.91 7.61
C GLY A 117 4.33 15.25 6.54
N LYS A 118 3.99 14.02 6.11
CA LYS A 118 4.70 13.28 5.06
C LYS A 118 3.81 13.16 3.83
N ASP A 119 4.42 13.30 2.66
CA ASP A 119 3.72 13.05 1.42
C ASP A 119 3.64 11.54 1.14
N ILE A 120 2.42 11.08 0.87
CA ILE A 120 2.08 9.72 0.49
C ILE A 120 1.50 9.71 -0.92
N VAL A 121 1.58 8.56 -1.58
CA VAL A 121 0.94 8.32 -2.87
C VAL A 121 -0.37 7.59 -2.63
N VAL A 122 -1.40 7.94 -3.37
CA VAL A 122 -2.74 7.36 -3.26
C VAL A 122 -3.14 6.80 -4.61
N THR A 123 -3.45 5.52 -4.66
CA THR A 123 -3.85 4.80 -5.87
C THR A 123 -5.28 4.32 -5.69
N PRO A 124 -6.30 5.13 -6.06
CA PRO A 124 -7.70 4.78 -5.89
C PRO A 124 -8.18 3.80 -6.97
N SER A 125 -7.68 2.57 -6.91
CA SER A 125 -8.00 1.50 -7.84
C SER A 125 -8.73 0.36 -7.15
N GLU A 126 -10.00 0.16 -7.53
CA GLU A 126 -10.78 -0.97 -7.02
C GLU A 126 -10.26 -2.30 -7.55
N THR A 127 -9.75 -2.33 -8.79
CA THR A 127 -9.11 -3.51 -9.38
C THR A 127 -7.89 -3.93 -8.56
N MET A 128 -6.98 -3.00 -8.29
CA MET A 128 -5.79 -3.26 -7.49
C MET A 128 -6.17 -3.68 -6.06
N LYS A 129 -7.13 -2.99 -5.44
CA LYS A 129 -7.66 -3.32 -4.10
C LYS A 129 -8.19 -4.75 -4.03
N ASN A 130 -9.03 -5.15 -4.98
CA ASN A 130 -9.62 -6.49 -4.99
C ASN A 130 -8.57 -7.58 -5.24
N GLN A 131 -7.60 -7.34 -6.14
CA GLN A 131 -6.51 -8.29 -6.39
C GLN A 131 -5.61 -8.47 -5.16
N VAL A 132 -5.24 -7.38 -4.49
CA VAL A 132 -4.42 -7.41 -3.27
C VAL A 132 -5.16 -8.13 -2.14
N SER A 133 -6.44 -7.79 -1.94
CA SER A 133 -7.31 -8.42 -0.93
C SER A 133 -7.42 -9.93 -1.13
N ASP A 134 -7.74 -10.37 -2.35
CA ASP A 134 -7.87 -11.81 -2.66
C ASP A 134 -6.57 -12.57 -2.35
N VAL A 135 -5.42 -11.99 -2.70
CA VAL A 135 -4.12 -12.61 -2.46
C VAL A 135 -3.76 -12.66 -0.97
N ILE A 136 -4.06 -11.61 -0.20
CA ILE A 136 -3.82 -11.58 1.25
C ILE A 136 -4.76 -12.54 1.98
N HIS A 137 -6.05 -12.55 1.66
CA HIS A 137 -7.02 -13.45 2.27
C HIS A 137 -6.68 -14.92 2.02
N LYS A 138 -6.22 -15.25 0.79
CA LYS A 138 -5.73 -16.60 0.45
C LYS A 138 -4.44 -17.02 1.17
N ALA A 139 -3.67 -16.07 1.70
CA ALA A 139 -2.43 -16.34 2.42
C ALA A 139 -2.60 -16.27 3.94
N ALA A 140 -3.63 -15.59 4.43
CA ALA A 140 -3.97 -15.48 5.84
C ALA A 140 -4.89 -16.61 6.35
N HIS A 141 -5.62 -17.28 5.45
CA HIS A 141 -6.45 -18.47 5.71
C HIS A 141 -5.80 -19.74 5.18
#